data_AF-C5LDI1-F1
#
_entry.id   AF-C5LDI1-F1
#
_cell.length_a   1.000
_cell.length_b   1.000
_cell.length_c   1.000
_cell.angle_alpha   90.00
_cell.angle_beta   90.00
_cell.angle_gamma   90.00
#
_symmetry.space_group_name_H-M   'P 1'
#
loop_
_entity.id
_entity.type
_entity.pdbx_description
1 polymer ?
#
loop_
_entity_poly.entity_id
_entity_poly.type
_entity_poly.pdbx_seq_one_letter_code
_entity_poly.pdbx_strand_id
1 'polypeptide(L)'
;MDELSGHVLEAMDEELQAIKSAFFQATGRESCLKILRLRDRLLVQYGDQIKDKSTLAKMVGTNQAYSMARTPVIETADGVAPNPKHRVVVDDIGWGLCVLVSVAERLGVATTVMKMMIEWHQRIMGKEFLVNNRLSGQDCAELVRDSMPCLSLASTV
;
A
#
# COMPACT_ATOMS: atom_id res chain seq x y z
N MET A 1 -12.42 13.66 1.68
CA MET A 1 -12.44 12.21 1.46
C MET A 1 -13.80 11.70 1.89
N ASP A 2 -14.41 10.81 1.11
CA ASP A 2 -15.67 10.14 1.44
C ASP A 2 -15.42 8.90 2.33
N GLU A 3 -16.48 8.38 2.96
CA GLU A 3 -16.36 7.26 3.91
C GLU A 3 -15.98 5.93 3.24
N LEU A 4 -16.36 5.69 1.98
CA LEU A 4 -15.95 4.47 1.27
C LEU A 4 -14.43 4.43 1.11
N SER A 5 -13.83 5.54 0.66
CA SER A 5 -12.38 5.70 0.58
C SER A 5 -11.71 5.52 1.96
N GLY A 6 -12.34 6.03 3.02
CA GLY A 6 -11.88 5.84 4.40
C GLY A 6 -11.85 4.37 4.82
N HIS A 7 -12.90 3.61 4.54
CA HIS A 7 -12.96 2.18 4.85
C HIS A 7 -11.95 1.36 4.05
N VAL A 8 -11.69 1.72 2.78
CA VAL A 8 -10.64 1.07 1.98
C VAL A 8 -9.26 1.30 2.63
N LEU A 9 -8.98 2.51 3.11
CA LEU A 9 -7.75 2.80 3.85
C LEU A 9 -7.66 2.02 5.17
N GLU A 10 -8.76 1.90 5.92
CA GLU A 10 -8.79 1.10 7.15
C GLU A 10 -8.48 -0.37 6.85
N ALA A 11 -9.11 -0.96 5.83
CA ALA A 11 -8.88 -2.35 5.45
C ALA A 11 -7.45 -2.61 4.95
N MET A 12 -6.86 -1.67 4.19
CA MET A 12 -5.44 -1.78 3.80
C MET A 12 -4.49 -1.65 5.00
N ASP A 13 -4.81 -0.81 6.00
CA ASP A 13 -4.04 -0.75 7.24
C ASP A 13 -4.15 -2.06 8.03
N GLU A 14 -5.34 -2.67 8.11
CA GLU A 14 -5.52 -3.99 8.75
C GLU A 14 -4.65 -5.06 8.08
N GLU A 15 -4.62 -5.10 6.75
CA GLU A 15 -3.72 -5.99 5.99
C GLU A 15 -2.25 -5.71 6.31
N LEU A 16 -1.84 -4.43 6.40
CA LEU A 16 -0.48 -4.05 6.78
C LEU A 16 -0.14 -4.49 8.22
N GLN A 17 -1.08 -4.36 9.18
CA GLN A 17 -0.88 -4.81 10.55
C GLN A 17 -0.79 -6.34 10.65
N ALA A 18 -1.52 -7.07 9.79
CA ALA A 18 -1.42 -8.52 9.68
C ALA A 18 -0.04 -8.94 9.14
N ILE A 19 0.45 -8.27 8.09
CA ILE A 19 1.82 -8.47 7.56
C ILE A 19 2.85 -8.20 8.66
N LYS A 20 2.73 -7.08 9.39
CA LYS A 20 3.62 -6.75 10.52
C LYS A 20 3.67 -7.87 11.55
N SER A 21 2.50 -8.38 11.95
CA SER A 21 2.39 -9.45 12.95
C SER A 21 3.05 -10.75 12.47
N ALA A 22 2.77 -11.17 11.23
CA ALA A 22 3.36 -12.36 10.64
C ALA A 22 4.88 -12.22 10.45
N PHE A 23 5.35 -11.04 10.04
CA PHE A 23 6.78 -10.75 9.92
C PHE A 23 7.49 -10.84 11.26
N PHE A 24 6.90 -10.28 12.32
CA PHE A 24 7.44 -10.39 13.67
C PHE A 24 7.51 -11.86 14.12
N GLN A 25 6.44 -12.63 13.93
CA GLN A 25 6.41 -14.05 14.27
C GLN A 25 7.48 -14.87 13.53
N ALA A 26 7.70 -14.55 12.25
CA ALA A 26 8.68 -15.27 11.42
C ALA A 26 10.14 -14.89 11.71
N THR A 27 10.42 -13.68 12.22
CA THR A 27 11.79 -13.13 12.27
C THR A 27 12.27 -12.70 13.65
N GLY A 28 11.36 -12.51 14.62
CA GLY A 28 11.67 -11.94 15.93
C GLY A 28 12.14 -10.48 15.90
N ARG A 29 12.06 -9.78 14.76
CA ARG A 29 12.59 -8.41 14.63
C ARG A 29 11.62 -7.39 15.23
N GLU A 30 11.87 -6.99 16.47
CA GLU A 30 11.05 -5.99 17.18
C GLU A 30 10.97 -4.62 16.51
N SER A 31 11.90 -4.29 15.61
CA SER A 31 11.88 -3.01 14.88
C SER A 31 10.58 -2.79 14.10
N CYS A 32 9.94 -3.85 13.61
CA CYS A 32 8.66 -3.73 12.89
C CYS A 32 7.49 -3.35 13.81
N LEU A 33 7.59 -3.55 15.13
CA LEU A 33 6.53 -3.18 16.09
C LEU A 33 6.31 -1.66 16.15
N LYS A 34 7.28 -0.86 15.68
CA LYS A 34 7.15 0.59 15.52
C LYS A 34 6.22 1.00 14.38
N ILE A 35 5.80 0.07 13.53
CA ILE A 35 4.76 0.30 12.52
C ILE A 35 3.43 0.41 13.26
N LEU A 36 2.98 1.66 13.40
CA LEU A 36 1.71 2.02 14.02
C LEU A 36 0.54 1.71 13.10
N ARG A 37 -0.68 1.61 13.66
CA ARG A 37 -1.90 1.72 12.86
C ARG A 37 -1.97 3.10 12.22
N LEU A 38 -2.59 3.19 11.05
CA LEU A 38 -2.66 4.44 10.29
C LEU A 38 -3.31 5.57 11.09
N ARG A 39 -4.37 5.26 11.85
CA ARG A 39 -5.02 6.21 12.76
C ARG A 39 -4.05 6.81 13.76
N ASP A 40 -3.28 5.97 14.45
CA ASP A 40 -2.31 6.42 15.46
C ASP A 40 -1.18 7.21 14.81
N ARG A 41 -0.72 6.77 13.62
CA ARG A 41 0.30 7.49 12.85
C ARG A 41 -0.15 8.90 12.47
N LEU A 42 -1.40 9.06 12.03
CA LEU A 42 -1.98 10.37 11.71
C LEU A 42 -2.06 11.27 12.94
N LEU A 43 -2.45 10.73 14.09
CA LEU A 43 -2.52 11.50 15.33
C LEU A 43 -1.14 11.95 15.82
N VAL A 44 -0.14 11.05 15.77
CA VAL A 44 1.24 11.39 16.16
C VAL A 44 1.83 12.47 15.26
N GLN A 45 1.56 12.42 13.96
CA GLN A 45 2.18 13.32 12.99
C GLN A 45 1.43 14.65 12.82
N TYR A 46 0.09 14.62 12.87
CA TYR A 46 -0.78 15.73 12.46
C TYR A 46 -1.92 16.01 13.45
N GLY A 47 -1.86 15.49 14.68
CA GLY A 47 -2.97 15.53 15.64
C GLY A 47 -3.62 16.90 15.84
N ASP A 48 -2.83 17.97 15.89
CA ASP A 48 -3.32 19.35 16.04
C ASP A 48 -3.88 19.97 14.75
N GLN A 49 -3.57 19.36 13.61
CA GLN A 49 -3.99 19.80 12.28
C GLN A 49 -5.24 19.05 11.78
N ILE A 50 -5.73 18.06 12.52
CA ILE A 50 -6.92 17.26 12.19
C ILE A 50 -8.12 17.79 12.99
N LYS A 51 -9.10 18.38 12.28
CA LYS A 51 -10.30 18.94 12.91
C LYS A 51 -11.26 17.88 13.43
N ASP A 52 -11.49 16.82 12.66
CA ASP A 52 -12.43 15.75 12.99
C ASP A 52 -11.71 14.39 12.99
N LYS A 53 -11.77 13.70 14.14
CA LYS A 53 -11.03 12.46 14.42
C LYS A 53 -11.93 11.22 14.48
N SER A 54 -13.21 11.36 14.10
CA SER A 54 -14.22 10.29 14.24
C SER A 54 -13.93 9.08 13.33
N THR A 55 -13.73 9.29 12.03
CA THR A 55 -13.39 8.23 11.05
C THR A 55 -12.07 8.53 10.35
N LEU A 56 -11.42 7.53 9.72
CA LEU A 56 -10.23 7.80 8.91
C LEU A 56 -10.52 8.77 7.76
N ALA A 57 -11.70 8.68 7.13
CA ALA A 57 -12.10 9.62 6.08
C ALA A 57 -12.13 11.07 6.60
N LYS A 58 -12.69 11.29 7.80
CA LYS A 58 -12.70 12.61 8.45
C LYS A 58 -11.31 13.04 8.88
N MET A 59 -10.50 12.14 9.40
CA MET A 59 -9.12 12.44 9.80
C MET A 59 -8.30 12.94 8.62
N VAL A 60 -8.30 12.22 7.50
CA VAL A 60 -7.58 12.62 6.29
C VAL A 60 -8.23 13.85 5.66
N GLY A 61 -9.56 13.84 5.52
CA GLY A 61 -10.32 14.88 4.85
C GLY A 61 -10.36 16.23 5.56
N THR A 62 -10.10 16.26 6.86
CA THR A 62 -10.03 17.50 7.66
C THR A 62 -8.63 17.81 8.18
N ASN A 63 -7.61 17.11 7.69
CA ASN A 63 -6.22 17.40 8.01
C ASN A 63 -5.72 18.61 7.20
N GLN A 64 -5.41 19.71 7.88
CA GLN A 64 -4.94 20.94 7.24
C GLN A 64 -3.63 20.73 6.46
N ALA A 65 -2.77 19.80 6.87
CA ALA A 65 -1.53 19.47 6.17
C ALA A 65 -1.77 18.94 4.74
N TYR A 66 -2.96 18.39 4.46
CA TYR A 66 -3.32 17.84 3.16
C TYR A 66 -4.23 18.78 2.34
N SER A 67 -4.56 19.97 2.84
CA SER A 67 -5.46 20.93 2.16
C SER A 67 -5.04 21.29 0.72
N MET A 68 -3.73 21.32 0.47
CA MET A 68 -3.14 21.65 -0.82
C MET A 68 -2.74 20.42 -1.65
N ALA A 69 -2.94 19.20 -1.13
CA ALA A 69 -2.72 18.00 -1.90
C ALA A 69 -3.74 17.94 -3.05
N ARG A 70 -3.25 17.69 -4.26
CA ARG A 70 -4.07 17.55 -5.47
C ARG A 70 -3.69 16.24 -6.14
N THR A 71 -4.70 15.46 -6.49
CA THR A 71 -4.49 14.23 -7.25
C THR A 71 -4.08 14.60 -8.67
N PRO A 72 -2.96 14.08 -9.18
CA PRO A 72 -2.54 14.30 -10.55
C PRO A 72 -3.50 13.58 -11.50
N VAL A 73 -4.18 14.33 -12.35
CA VAL A 73 -5.18 13.82 -13.29
C VAL A 73 -4.86 14.21 -14.73
N ILE A 74 -5.41 13.45 -15.68
CA ILE A 74 -5.44 13.75 -17.11
C ILE A 74 -6.90 13.87 -17.56
N GLU A 75 -7.13 14.66 -18.61
CA GLU A 75 -8.42 14.69 -19.30
C GLU A 75 -8.58 13.45 -20.18
N THR A 76 -9.80 12.92 -20.23
CA THR A 76 -10.22 11.81 -21.07
C THR A 76 -11.53 12.17 -21.77
N ALA A 77 -11.96 11.37 -22.75
CA ALA A 77 -13.25 11.58 -23.41
C ALA A 77 -14.44 11.55 -22.42
N ASP A 78 -14.30 10.81 -21.31
CA ASP A 78 -15.35 10.60 -20.29
C ASP A 78 -15.17 11.48 -19.04
N GLY A 79 -14.22 12.43 -19.04
CA GLY A 79 -13.97 13.34 -17.92
C GLY A 79 -12.50 13.39 -17.51
N VAL A 80 -12.19 12.98 -16.27
CA VAL A 80 -10.83 12.96 -15.74
C VAL A 80 -10.46 11.60 -15.18
N ALA A 81 -9.21 11.18 -15.39
CA ALA A 81 -8.64 9.96 -14.84
C ALA A 81 -7.31 10.26 -14.12
N PRO A 82 -6.87 9.44 -13.15
CA PRO A 82 -5.53 9.58 -12.59
C PRO A 82 -4.48 9.54 -13.69
N ASN A 83 -3.45 10.37 -13.60
CA ASN A 83 -2.35 10.34 -14.55
C ASN A 83 -1.52 9.07 -14.34
N PRO A 84 -1.55 8.07 -15.26
CA PRO A 84 -0.86 6.78 -15.07
C PRO A 84 0.66 6.91 -15.04
N LYS A 85 1.20 8.01 -15.57
CA LYS A 85 2.63 8.28 -15.64
C LYS A 85 3.13 9.13 -14.49
N HIS A 86 2.24 9.61 -13.63
CA HIS A 86 2.66 10.43 -12.50
C HIS A 86 3.33 9.57 -11.44
N ARG A 87 4.42 10.09 -10.87
CA ARG A 87 5.26 9.41 -9.88
C ARG A 87 4.45 8.79 -8.73
N VAL A 88 3.49 9.52 -8.16
CA VAL A 88 2.62 9.01 -7.08
C VAL A 88 1.94 7.70 -7.46
N VAL A 89 1.48 7.55 -8.72
CA VAL A 89 0.84 6.31 -9.17
C VAL A 89 1.88 5.22 -9.41
N VAL A 90 2.96 5.54 -10.13
CA VAL A 90 3.98 4.54 -10.49
C VAL A 90 4.71 4.01 -9.26
N ASP A 91 5.13 4.91 -8.37
CA ASP A 91 5.88 4.57 -7.16
C ASP A 91 4.98 3.84 -6.15
N ASP A 92 3.78 4.36 -5.84
CA ASP A 92 2.94 3.77 -4.79
C ASP A 92 2.41 2.39 -5.19
N ILE A 93 2.19 2.13 -6.48
CA ILE A 93 1.69 0.82 -6.94
C ILE A 93 2.82 -0.18 -7.11
N GLY A 94 3.86 0.15 -7.89
CA GLY A 94 4.97 -0.75 -8.17
C GLY A 94 5.89 -0.91 -6.95
N TRP A 95 6.45 0.19 -6.47
CA TRP A 95 7.45 0.19 -5.39
C TRP A 95 6.85 0.27 -3.99
N GLY A 96 5.55 0.50 -3.88
CA GLY A 96 4.78 0.44 -2.63
C GLY A 96 3.99 -0.87 -2.50
N LEU A 97 2.79 -0.92 -3.06
CA LEU A 97 1.83 -2.00 -2.84
C LEU A 97 2.32 -3.37 -3.33
N CYS A 98 2.91 -3.46 -4.52
CA CYS A 98 3.42 -4.75 -5.01
C CYS A 98 4.55 -5.29 -4.11
N VAL A 99 5.38 -4.42 -3.52
CA VAL A 99 6.40 -4.84 -2.55
C VAL A 99 5.75 -5.41 -1.28
N LEU A 100 4.74 -4.73 -0.72
CA LEU A 100 4.01 -5.20 0.46
C LEU A 100 3.30 -6.54 0.20
N VAL A 101 2.65 -6.68 -0.96
CA VAL A 101 2.00 -7.93 -1.35
C VAL A 101 3.02 -9.06 -1.55
N SER A 102 4.20 -8.78 -2.11
CA SER A 102 5.28 -9.79 -2.24
C SER A 102 5.76 -10.30 -0.88
N VAL A 103 5.90 -9.41 0.10
CA VAL A 103 6.21 -9.80 1.49
C VAL A 103 5.05 -10.61 2.09
N ALA A 104 3.81 -10.20 1.89
CA ALA A 104 2.63 -10.90 2.39
C ALA A 104 2.52 -12.33 1.83
N GLU A 105 2.76 -12.52 0.53
CA GLU A 105 2.73 -13.84 -0.12
C GLU A 105 3.78 -14.79 0.45
N ARG A 106 4.99 -14.29 0.76
CA ARG A 106 6.04 -15.07 1.42
C ARG A 106 5.69 -15.46 2.86
N LEU A 107 4.89 -14.64 3.53
CA LEU A 107 4.44 -14.86 4.91
C LEU A 107 3.10 -15.60 5.00
N GLY A 108 2.45 -15.90 3.87
CA GLY A 108 1.13 -16.52 3.85
C GLY A 108 -0.02 -15.62 4.34
N VAL A 109 0.13 -14.30 4.24
CA VAL A 109 -0.88 -13.32 4.69
C VAL A 109 -1.77 -12.89 3.53
N ALA A 110 -3.09 -12.90 3.75
CA ALA A 110 -4.07 -12.41 2.78
C ALA A 110 -4.01 -10.88 2.64
N THR A 111 -4.08 -10.40 1.40
CA THR A 111 -3.97 -8.97 1.03
C THR A 111 -4.99 -8.63 -0.05
N THR A 112 -6.26 -8.93 0.21
CA THR A 112 -7.36 -8.81 -0.76
C THR A 112 -7.54 -7.38 -1.25
N VAL A 113 -7.55 -6.40 -0.34
CA VAL A 113 -7.78 -4.99 -0.68
C VAL A 113 -6.57 -4.39 -1.37
N MET A 114 -5.35 -4.65 -0.90
CA MET A 114 -4.14 -4.24 -1.61
C MET A 114 -4.09 -4.82 -3.04
N LYS A 115 -4.45 -6.10 -3.23
CA LYS A 115 -4.50 -6.72 -4.56
C LYS A 115 -5.58 -6.13 -5.46
N MET A 116 -6.77 -5.83 -4.94
CA MET A 116 -7.81 -5.12 -5.66
C MET A 116 -7.33 -3.74 -6.14
N MET A 117 -6.59 -3.01 -5.30
CA MET A 117 -6.01 -1.72 -5.68
C MET A 117 -4.97 -1.87 -6.79
N ILE A 118 -4.09 -2.87 -6.71
CA ILE A 118 -3.11 -3.17 -7.77
C ILE A 118 -3.82 -3.49 -9.09
N GLU A 119 -4.83 -4.37 -9.07
CA GLU A 119 -5.57 -4.80 -10.26
C GLU A 119 -6.26 -3.63 -10.97
N TRP A 120 -6.82 -2.68 -10.22
CA TRP A 120 -7.39 -1.49 -10.82
C TRP A 120 -6.32 -0.58 -11.42
N HIS A 121 -5.23 -0.31 -10.70
CA HIS A 121 -4.20 0.62 -11.15
C HIS A 121 -3.40 0.06 -12.34
N GLN A 122 -3.08 -1.23 -12.36
CA GLN A 122 -2.27 -1.83 -13.43
C GLN A 122 -2.96 -1.67 -14.80
N ARG A 123 -4.31 -1.74 -14.86
CA ARG A 123 -5.09 -1.50 -16.07
C ARG A 123 -4.93 -0.07 -16.59
N ILE A 124 -4.98 0.91 -15.70
CA ILE A 124 -4.82 2.33 -16.06
C ILE A 124 -3.38 2.64 -16.44
N MET A 125 -2.41 1.96 -15.82
CA MET A 125 -0.99 2.08 -16.12
C MET A 125 -0.57 1.39 -17.43
N GLY A 126 -1.41 0.51 -17.98
CA GLY A 126 -1.02 -0.36 -19.09
C GLY A 126 0.09 -1.34 -18.70
N LYS A 127 0.02 -1.84 -17.45
CA LYS A 127 0.99 -2.73 -16.81
C LYS A 127 0.31 -4.01 -16.33
N GLU A 128 1.09 -5.06 -16.14
CA GLU A 128 0.61 -6.32 -15.59
C GLU A 128 1.54 -6.79 -14.46
N PHE A 129 1.11 -6.57 -13.22
CA PHE A 129 1.80 -7.03 -12.02
C PHE A 129 1.07 -8.23 -11.39
N LEU A 130 -0.25 -8.14 -11.23
CA LEU A 130 -1.07 -9.20 -10.65
C LEU A 130 -1.73 -10.03 -11.76
N VAL A 131 -1.58 -11.35 -11.69
CA VAL A 131 -2.24 -12.34 -12.57
C VAL A 131 -2.78 -13.47 -11.70
N ASN A 132 -4.06 -13.83 -11.87
CA ASN A 132 -4.72 -14.88 -11.06
C ASN A 132 -4.50 -14.70 -9.55
N ASN A 133 -4.62 -13.46 -9.08
CA ASN A 133 -4.45 -13.07 -7.68
C ASN A 133 -3.03 -13.33 -7.11
N ARG A 134 -2.00 -13.41 -7.97
CA ARG A 134 -0.59 -13.55 -7.60
C ARG A 134 0.29 -12.52 -8.30
N LEU A 135 1.37 -12.09 -7.66
CA LEU A 135 2.38 -11.22 -8.28
C LEU A 135 3.24 -12.04 -9.26
N SER A 136 2.74 -12.22 -10.47
CA SER A 136 3.38 -13.02 -11.51
C SER A 136 3.15 -12.46 -12.92
N GLY A 137 2.79 -11.19 -13.03
CA GLY A 137 2.64 -10.51 -14.31
C GLY A 137 3.98 -10.17 -14.96
N GLN A 138 3.96 -9.91 -16.27
CA GLN A 138 5.17 -9.66 -17.07
C GLN A 138 5.98 -8.44 -16.57
N ASP A 139 5.34 -7.44 -15.98
CA ASP A 139 6.00 -6.22 -15.51
C ASP A 139 6.57 -6.36 -14.09
N CYS A 140 6.40 -7.51 -13.41
CA CYS A 140 7.00 -7.75 -12.09
C CYS A 140 8.54 -7.71 -12.13
N ALA A 141 9.16 -7.99 -13.28
CA ALA A 141 10.62 -7.90 -13.45
C ALA A 141 11.16 -6.46 -13.25
N GLU A 142 10.31 -5.44 -13.38
CA GLU A 142 10.69 -4.06 -13.10
C GLU A 142 10.86 -3.81 -11.59
N LEU A 143 10.13 -4.56 -10.77
CA LEU A 143 10.08 -4.42 -9.30
C LEU A 143 11.13 -5.26 -8.60
N VAL A 144 11.57 -6.34 -9.26
CA VAL A 144 12.58 -7.27 -8.78
C VAL A 144 13.85 -7.03 -9.57
N ARG A 145 14.83 -6.30 -9.00
CA ARG A 145 16.22 -6.54 -9.42
C ARG A 145 16.52 -7.99 -9.05
N ASP A 146 16.78 -8.81 -10.08
CA ASP A 146 17.12 -10.23 -10.07
C ASP A 146 17.11 -10.88 -8.69
N SER A 147 16.16 -11.79 -8.51
CA SER A 147 16.16 -12.88 -7.54
C SER A 147 17.47 -12.99 -6.75
N MET A 148 17.51 -12.43 -5.54
CA MET A 148 18.50 -12.86 -4.56
C MET A 148 18.38 -14.39 -4.48
N PRO A 149 19.46 -15.15 -4.76
CA PRO A 149 19.44 -16.59 -4.58
C PRO A 149 19.03 -16.83 -3.14
N CYS A 150 18.08 -17.76 -2.97
CA CYS A 150 17.55 -18.22 -1.70
C CYS A 150 18.68 -18.25 -0.66
N LEU A 151 18.68 -17.31 0.29
CA LEU A 151 19.54 -17.40 1.46
C LEU A 151 19.05 -18.64 2.20
N SER A 152 19.70 -19.76 1.95
CA SER A 152 19.64 -20.91 2.84
C SER A 152 19.96 -20.36 4.22
N LEU A 153 18.99 -20.41 5.13
CA LEU A 153 19.21 -20.28 6.55
C LEU A 153 20.16 -21.43 6.92
N ALA A 154 21.46 -21.17 6.80
CA ALA A 154 22.48 -22.03 7.36
C ALA A 154 22.33 -21.89 8.87
N SER A 155 21.73 -22.91 9.45
CA SER A 155 21.82 -23.22 10.87
C SER A 155 23.30 -23.29 11.22
N THR A 156 23.82 -22.26 11.87
CA THR A 156 25.08 -22.38 12.59
C THR A 156 24.74 -22.44 14.07
N VAL A 157 25.08 -23.61 14.60
CA VAL A 157 25.02 -24.09 15.99
C VAL A 157 25.57 -23.07 16.99
#